data_AF-A0A168HV23-F1
#
_entry.id   AF-A0A168HV23-F1
#
_cell.length_a   1.000
_cell.length_b   1.000
_cell.length_c   1.000
_cell.angle_alpha   90.00
_cell.angle_beta   90.00
_cell.angle_gamma   90.00
#
_symmetry.space_group_name_H-M   'P 1'
#
loop_
_entity.id
_entity.type
_entity.pdbx_description
1 polymer ?
#
loop_
_entity_poly.entity_id
_entity_poly.type
_entity_poly.pdbx_seq_one_letter_code
_entity_poly.pdbx_strand_id
1 'polypeptide(L)' 'MADLKLRRLTELNNRLREDLERERIPVSTASRSIIAYCNGTRDYMVPSVWGSVAKGEDPYAPQQSGGCCVVM' A
#
# COMPACT_ATOMS: atom_id res chain seq x y z
N MET A 1 36.56 -26.96 1.89
CA MET A 1 36.19 -25.75 1.10
C MET A 1 35.34 -26.09 -0.12
N ALA A 2 35.67 -27.13 -0.89
CA ALA A 2 34.88 -27.54 -2.07
C ALA A 2 33.42 -27.92 -1.73
N ASP A 3 33.18 -28.69 -0.67
CA ASP A 3 31.83 -29.11 -0.26
C ASP A 3 30.94 -27.96 0.18
N LEU A 4 31.49 -26.97 0.88
CA LEU A 4 30.73 -25.79 1.31
C LEU A 4 30.33 -24.92 0.11
N LYS A 5 31.23 -24.78 -0.88
CA LYS A 5 30.92 -24.06 -2.12
C LYS A 5 29.85 -24.79 -2.93
N LEU A 6 29.94 -26.12 -3.04
CA LEU A 6 28.93 -26.95 -3.70
C LEU A 6 27.56 -26.77 -3.04
N ARG A 7 27.47 -26.90 -1.70
CA ARG A 7 26.20 -26.72 -0.96
C ARG A 7 25.56 -25.36 -1.24
N ARG A 8 26.34 -24.28 -1.18
CA ARG A 8 25.85 -22.92 -1.47
C ARG A 8 25.32 -22.77 -2.90
N LEU A 9 25.99 -23.39 -3.88
CA LEU A 9 25.52 -23.36 -5.26
C LEU A 9 24.21 -24.13 -5.44
N THR A 10 24.07 -25.28 -4.79
CA THR A 10 22.83 -26.06 -4.81
C THR A 10 21.69 -25.29 -4.16
N GLU A 11 21.91 -24.66 -3.00
CA GLU A 11 20.92 -23.81 -2.34
C GLU A 11 20.49 -22.64 -3.21
N LEU A 12 21.44 -21.94 -3.85
CA LEU A 12 21.14 -20.86 -4.78
C LEU A 12 20.34 -21.37 -6.00
N ASN A 13 20.74 -22.52 -6.56
CA ASN A 13 20.04 -23.11 -7.70
C ASN A 13 18.58 -23.44 -7.35
N ASN A 14 18.34 -23.99 -6.16
CA ASN A 14 16.99 -24.28 -5.69
C ASN A 14 16.15 -23.00 -5.57
N ARG A 15 16.68 -21.93 -4.96
CA ARG A 15 15.98 -20.64 -4.88
C ARG A 15 15.65 -20.05 -6.25
N LEU A 16 16.59 -20.13 -7.19
CA LEU A 16 16.37 -19.64 -8.56
C LEU A 16 15.32 -20.44 -9.31
N ARG A 17 15.21 -21.76 -9.06
CA ARG A 17 14.17 -22.61 -9.64
C ARG A 17 12.79 -22.25 -9.08
N GLU A 18 12.69 -22.06 -7.76
CA GLU A 18 11.46 -21.59 -7.11
C GLU A 18 11.01 -20.24 -7.68
N ASP A 19 11.92 -19.27 -7.84
CA ASP A 19 11.62 -17.96 -8.43
C ASP A 19 11.22 -18.04 -9.91
N LEU A 20 11.79 -18.99 -10.65
CA LEU A 20 11.48 -19.22 -12.06
C LEU A 20 10.08 -19.81 -12.23
N GLU A 21 9.70 -20.75 -11.37
CA GLU A 21 8.40 -21.44 -11.37
C GLU A 21 7.25 -20.59 -10.83
N ARG A 22 7.55 -19.47 -10.16
CA ARG A 22 6.53 -18.54 -9.67
C ARG A 22 5.62 -18.04 -10.79
N GLU A 23 4.31 -18.26 -10.63
CA GLU A 23 3.30 -17.78 -11.56
C GLU A 23 3.29 -16.24 -11.64
N ARG A 24 3.19 -15.72 -12.87
CA ARG A 24 3.17 -14.28 -13.16
C ARG A 24 1.94 -13.95 -13.98
N ILE A 25 1.34 -12.80 -13.69
CA ILE A 25 0.29 -12.23 -14.52
C ILE A 25 0.87 -11.19 -15.48
N PRO A 26 0.24 -10.94 -16.65
CA PRO A 26 0.65 -9.85 -17.53
C PRO A 26 0.60 -8.50 -16.82
N VAL A 27 1.57 -7.64 -17.10
CA VAL A 27 1.67 -6.30 -16.51
C VAL A 27 0.41 -5.48 -16.79
N SER A 28 -0.16 -5.60 -18.00
CA SER A 28 -1.39 -4.91 -18.37
C SER A 28 -2.59 -5.30 -17.49
N THR A 29 -2.65 -6.55 -17.02
CA THR A 29 -3.69 -7.03 -16.10
C THR A 29 -3.45 -6.48 -14.69
N ALA A 30 -2.21 -6.55 -14.19
CA ALA A 30 -1.82 -5.98 -12.90
C ALA A 30 -2.08 -4.46 -12.83
N SER A 31 -1.75 -3.72 -13.89
CA SER A 31 -2.00 -2.28 -13.94
C SER A 31 -3.49 -1.97 -13.89
N ARG A 32 -4.34 -2.73 -14.59
CA ARG A 32 -5.80 -2.56 -14.52
C ARG A 32 -6.35 -2.80 -13.12
N SER A 33 -5.86 -3.83 -12.41
CA SER A 33 -6.32 -4.09 -11.05
C SER A 33 -5.94 -2.97 -10.09
N ILE A 34 -4.73 -2.39 -10.23
CA ILE A 34 -4.29 -1.24 -9.44
C ILE A 34 -5.18 -0.02 -9.73
N ILE A 35 -5.41 0.30 -11.00
CA ILE A 35 -6.28 1.42 -11.39
C ILE A 35 -7.69 1.25 -10.84
N ALA A 36 -8.26 0.04 -10.96
CA ALA A 36 -9.59 -0.25 -10.44
C ALA A 36 -9.68 -0.05 -8.93
N TYR A 37 -8.66 -0.50 -8.18
CA TYR A 37 -8.58 -0.28 -6.74
C TYR A 37 -8.49 1.21 -6.40
N CYS A 38 -7.55 1.94 -7.00
CA CYS A 38 -7.36 3.37 -6.74
C CYS A 38 -8.59 4.22 -7.12
N ASN A 39 -9.38 3.80 -8.10
CA ASN A 39 -10.61 4.48 -8.50
C ASN A 39 -11.83 4.07 -7.65
N GLY A 40 -11.76 2.97 -6.90
CA GLY A 40 -12.85 2.50 -6.03
C GLY A 40 -12.67 2.89 -4.57
N THR A 41 -11.43 3.12 -4.14
CA THR A 41 -11.08 3.49 -2.77
C THR A 41 -10.96 5.01 -2.65
N ARG A 42 -11.88 5.63 -1.91
CA ARG A 42 -11.84 7.08 -1.64
C ARG A 42 -10.64 7.43 -0.76
N ASP A 43 -9.86 8.41 -1.19
CA ASP A 43 -8.69 8.90 -0.48
C ASP A 43 -8.74 10.43 -0.34
N TYR A 44 -8.94 10.91 0.89
CA TYR A 44 -9.03 12.34 1.19
C TYR A 44 -7.67 13.06 1.18
N MET A 45 -6.55 12.34 1.09
CA MET A 45 -5.23 12.93 0.83
C MET A 45 -5.06 13.37 -0.63
N VAL A 46 -6.00 13.02 -1.51
CA VAL A 46 -6.07 13.50 -2.91
C VAL A 46 -7.37 14.28 -3.14
N PRO A 47 -7.52 15.51 -2.59
CA PRO A 47 -8.77 16.27 -2.68
C PRO A 47 -9.15 16.67 -4.11
N SER A 48 -8.20 16.73 -5.04
CA SER A 48 -8.46 17.06 -6.45
C SER A 48 -9.34 16.03 -7.15
N VAL A 49 -9.34 14.79 -6.69
CA VAL A 49 -10.13 13.68 -7.25
C VAL A 49 -11.32 13.35 -6.35
N TRP A 50 -11.10 13.34 -5.03
CA TRP A 50 -12.07 12.81 -4.07
C TRP A 50 -12.81 13.88 -3.25
N GLY A 51 -12.40 15.13 -3.34
CA GLY A 51 -12.90 16.22 -2.50
C GLY A 51 -12.28 16.22 -1.10
N SER A 52 -12.58 17.27 -0.34
CA SER A 52 -12.13 17.40 1.05
C SER A 52 -13.02 16.58 2.00
N VAL A 53 -12.46 16.17 3.15
CA VAL A 53 -13.22 15.53 4.24
C VAL A 53 -14.34 16.46 4.70
N ALA A 54 -15.53 15.92 4.96
CA ALA A 54 -16.63 16.70 5.54
C ALA A 54 -16.27 17.17 6.96
N LYS A 55 -16.69 18.37 7.35
CA LYS A 55 -16.33 19.05 8.62
C LYS A 55 -16.80 18.33 9.92
N GLY A 56 -17.37 17.14 9.84
CA GLY A 56 -17.71 16.29 10.98
C GLY A 56 -17.16 14.86 10.90
N GLU A 57 -16.50 14.50 9.80
CA GLU A 57 -15.90 13.16 9.61
C GLU A 57 -14.40 13.16 9.89
N ASP A 58 -13.77 14.33 9.94
CA ASP A 58 -12.35 14.48 10.29
C ASP A 58 -12.17 14.49 11.82
N PRO A 59 -11.58 13.43 12.43
CA PRO A 59 -11.35 13.36 13.87
C PRO A 59 -10.30 14.36 14.36
N TYR A 60 -9.51 14.93 13.44
CA TYR A 60 -8.43 15.87 13.73
C TYR A 60 -8.83 17.31 13.39
N ALA A 61 -10.03 17.54 12.85
CA ALA A 61 -10.51 18.89 12.65
C ALA A 61 -10.60 19.61 14.00
N PRO A 62 -10.10 20.85 14.11
CA PRO A 62 -10.29 21.62 15.34
C PRO A 62 -11.78 21.72 15.58
N GLN A 63 -12.26 21.18 16.72
CA GLN A 63 -13.61 21.46 17.17
C GLN A 63 -13.78 22.98 17.14
N GLN A 64 -14.80 23.47 16.44
CA GLN A 64 -15.13 24.88 16.49
C GLN A 64 -15.33 25.23 17.96
N SER A 65 -14.31 25.88 18.53
CA SER A 65 -14.34 26.57 19.81
C SER A 65 -15.31 27.73 19.67
N GLY A 66 -16.60 27.39 19.60
CA GLY A 66 -17.69 28.30 19.94
C GLY A 66 -17.62 28.47 21.44
N GLY A 67 -17.03 29.58 21.88
CA GLY A 67 -16.78 29.87 23.28
C GLY A 67 -17.99 29.66 24.16
N CYS A 68 -17.87 28.74 25.12
CA CYS A 68 -18.61 28.80 26.36
C CYS A 68 -17.85 27.93 27.38
N CYS A 69 -17.29 28.58 28.40
CA CYS A 69 -16.69 27.99 29.61
C CYS A 69 -15.24 27.47 29.52
N VAL A 70 -14.27 28.37 29.70
CA VAL A 70 -13.01 28.00 30.38
C VAL A 70 -13.14 28.56 31.80
N VAL A 71 -13.23 27.68 32.80
CA VAL A 71 -13.02 28.04 34.21
C VAL A 71 -11.55 27.75 34.49
N MET A 72 -10.85 28.75 35.02
CA MET A 72 -9.46 28.67 35.50
C MET A 72 -9.24 27.58 36.53
#